data_AF-A0AAN6PZT1-F1
#
_entry.id   AF-A0AAN6PZT1-F1
#
_cell.length_a   1.000
_cell.length_b   1.000
_cell.length_c   1.000
_cell.angle_alpha   90.00
_cell.angle_beta   90.00
_cell.angle_gamma   90.00
#
_symmetry.space_group_name_H-M   'P 1'
#
loop_
_entity.id
_entity.type
_entity.pdbx_description
1 polymer ?
#
loop_
_entity_poly.entity_id
_entity_poly.type
_entity_poly.pdbx_seq_one_letter_code
_entity_poly.pdbx_strand_id
1 'polypeptide(L)'
;MRVRGDTLMLSYDDDDVYYRLVSAIKLLPGLQLDQLTVLGGHGSHVNYDTLDGLIKESNGWKTLRYIGYSSAMLRFPGDPLTTYSPNYWRTPQPRHWQMVMEGRDGAASNPSVTIYLAQEPGRYGSILDPARRVKFEQKPHHSQDRRPDVFPADPELMSEDCQKRELMVIVRRGSGHGVNYKETKNSPFITADIRRDLPRMSWKEIRAKHIDDLFDDEYEEEGWPLSDDSDDPAEADVYKNVDEYLWTPLHFEYHDD
;
A
#
# COMPACT_ATOMS: atom_id res chain seq x y z
N MET A 1 11.33 -1.63 -10.26
CA MET A 1 11.44 -2.26 -8.94
C MET A 1 10.05 -2.68 -8.48
N ARG A 2 9.93 -3.84 -7.85
CA ARG A 2 8.74 -4.31 -7.12
C ARG A 2 9.07 -4.50 -5.65
N VAL A 3 8.10 -4.20 -4.80
CA VAL A 3 8.13 -4.43 -3.34
C VAL A 3 6.75 -4.89 -2.87
N ARG A 4 6.72 -5.50 -1.68
CA ARG A 4 5.47 -5.70 -0.94
C ARG A 4 5.07 -4.43 -0.20
N GLY A 5 3.76 -4.24 -0.06
CA GLY A 5 3.12 -3.11 0.60
C GLY A 5 2.74 -3.39 2.05
N ASP A 6 3.20 -4.50 2.61
CA ASP A 6 3.07 -4.86 4.01
C ASP A 6 3.69 -3.79 4.92
N THR A 7 3.19 -3.71 6.15
CA THR A 7 3.77 -2.84 7.17
C THR A 7 5.13 -3.35 7.60
N LEU A 8 6.09 -2.43 7.74
CA LEU A 8 7.33 -2.71 8.45
C LEU A 8 7.03 -2.67 9.94
N MET A 9 7.09 -3.81 10.60
CA MET A 9 7.05 -3.92 12.05
C MET A 9 8.46 -3.77 12.59
N LEU A 10 8.64 -2.89 13.58
CA LEU A 10 9.85 -2.82 14.39
C LEU A 10 9.47 -3.12 15.83
N SER A 11 10.15 -4.08 16.44
CA SER A 11 9.91 -4.41 17.84
C SER A 11 10.86 -3.61 18.73
N TYR A 12 10.30 -3.17 19.84
CA TYR A 12 10.98 -2.50 20.95
C TYR A 12 10.68 -3.29 22.23
N ASP A 13 11.45 -3.04 23.29
CA ASP A 13 11.39 -3.80 24.55
C ASP A 13 9.95 -4.02 25.10
N ASP A 14 9.04 -3.07 24.88
CA ASP A 14 7.67 -3.08 25.42
C ASP A 14 6.54 -2.97 24.35
N ASP A 15 6.86 -2.81 23.06
CA ASP A 15 5.84 -2.53 22.03
C ASP A 15 6.29 -2.85 20.59
N ASP A 16 5.32 -3.14 19.74
CA ASP A 16 5.51 -3.32 18.29
C ASP A 16 4.99 -2.11 17.52
N VAL A 17 5.89 -1.44 16.79
CA VAL A 17 5.53 -0.24 16.02
C VAL A 17 5.45 -0.58 14.53
N TYR A 18 4.32 -0.23 13.92
CA TYR A 18 4.02 -0.51 12.52
C TYR A 18 4.20 0.74 11.65
N TYR A 19 5.15 0.69 10.72
CA TYR A 19 5.40 1.72 9.73
C TYR A 19 4.81 1.34 8.37
N ARG A 20 4.13 2.28 7.71
CA ARG A 20 3.68 2.11 6.32
C ARG A 20 4.88 2.21 5.36
N LEU A 21 4.77 1.59 4.18
CA LEU A 21 5.83 1.57 3.17
C LEU A 21 6.37 2.97 2.82
N VAL A 22 5.53 4.00 2.83
CA VAL A 22 5.98 5.38 2.57
C VAL A 22 7.04 5.86 3.58
N SER A 23 6.94 5.45 4.85
CA SER A 23 7.92 5.77 5.88
C SER A 23 9.27 5.11 5.59
N ALA A 24 9.26 3.85 5.16
CA ALA A 24 10.48 3.15 4.75
C ALA A 24 11.14 3.80 3.53
N ILE A 25 10.36 4.25 2.53
CA ILE A 25 10.90 4.97 1.38
C ILE A 25 11.63 6.26 1.80
N LYS A 26 11.20 6.94 2.87
CA LYS A 26 11.89 8.13 3.38
C LYS A 26 13.32 7.85 3.88
N LEU A 27 13.68 6.61 4.16
CA LEU A 27 15.04 6.20 4.51
C LEU A 27 15.98 6.08 3.30
N LEU A 28 15.46 6.20 2.07
CA LEU A 28 16.22 5.97 0.83
C LEU A 28 16.43 7.29 0.05
N PRO A 29 17.22 8.25 0.58
CA PRO A 29 17.51 9.48 -0.14
C PRO A 29 18.24 9.15 -1.44
N GLY A 30 17.72 9.70 -2.53
CA GLY A 30 18.24 9.47 -3.87
C GLY A 30 17.53 8.40 -4.67
N LEU A 31 16.55 7.69 -4.07
CA LEU A 31 15.65 6.82 -4.81
C LEU A 31 14.97 7.63 -5.93
N GLN A 32 15.03 7.10 -7.15
CA GLN A 32 14.49 7.76 -8.34
C GLN A 32 14.16 6.70 -9.40
N LEU A 33 12.96 6.15 -9.31
CA LEU A 33 12.50 5.05 -10.15
C LEU A 33 11.63 5.56 -11.30
N ASP A 34 11.79 5.00 -12.49
CA ASP A 34 10.80 5.19 -13.57
C ASP A 34 9.46 4.55 -13.20
N GLN A 35 9.51 3.38 -12.57
CA GLN A 35 8.35 2.66 -12.08
C GLN A 35 8.62 1.95 -10.74
N LEU A 36 7.77 2.26 -9.75
CA LEU A 36 7.62 1.52 -8.51
C LEU A 36 6.38 0.63 -8.63
N THR A 37 6.55 -0.68 -8.51
CA THR A 37 5.43 -1.63 -8.38
C THR A 37 5.27 -2.02 -6.92
N VAL A 38 4.07 -1.94 -6.39
CA VAL A 38 3.77 -2.35 -5.02
C VAL A 38 2.70 -3.42 -5.08
N LEU A 39 2.98 -4.58 -4.50
CA LEU A 39 1.98 -5.61 -4.23
C LEU A 39 1.34 -5.29 -2.87
N GLY A 40 0.05 -5.02 -2.83
CA GLY A 40 -0.66 -4.73 -1.58
C GLY A 40 -0.57 -5.90 -0.60
N GLY A 41 -0.59 -5.60 0.69
CA GLY A 41 -0.60 -6.62 1.73
C GLY A 41 -2.00 -7.17 1.97
N HIS A 42 -2.18 -7.80 3.12
CA HIS A 42 -3.40 -8.51 3.50
C HIS A 42 -4.56 -7.56 3.93
N GLY A 43 -4.25 -6.52 4.70
CA GLY A 43 -5.29 -5.64 5.25
C GLY A 43 -5.84 -4.65 4.23
N SER A 44 -7.14 -4.73 3.90
CA SER A 44 -7.76 -3.80 2.93
C SER A 44 -7.68 -2.32 3.34
N HIS A 45 -7.79 -2.02 4.64
CA HIS A 45 -7.62 -0.66 5.16
C HIS A 45 -6.15 -0.22 5.10
N VAL A 46 -5.22 -1.10 5.50
CA VAL A 46 -3.77 -0.89 5.38
C VAL A 46 -3.38 -0.61 3.93
N ASN A 47 -3.93 -1.35 2.98
CA ASN A 47 -3.66 -1.19 1.55
C ASN A 47 -4.06 0.20 1.04
N TYR A 48 -5.22 0.69 1.47
CA TYR A 48 -5.65 2.04 1.15
C TYR A 48 -4.71 3.09 1.75
N ASP A 49 -4.41 2.99 3.05
CA ASP A 49 -3.52 3.94 3.73
C ASP A 49 -2.11 3.94 3.11
N THR A 50 -1.59 2.76 2.78
CA THR A 50 -0.28 2.61 2.14
C THR A 50 -0.29 3.30 0.77
N LEU A 51 -1.28 3.03 -0.08
CA LEU A 51 -1.38 3.68 -1.38
C LEU A 51 -1.57 5.20 -1.26
N ASP A 52 -2.45 5.64 -0.36
CA ASP A 52 -2.73 7.05 -0.12
C ASP A 52 -1.49 7.79 0.39
N GLY A 53 -0.76 7.20 1.34
CA GLY A 53 0.51 7.71 1.85
C GLY A 53 1.58 7.80 0.75
N LEU A 54 1.70 6.77 -0.10
CA LEU A 54 2.61 6.81 -1.25
C LEU A 54 2.27 7.94 -2.23
N ILE A 55 0.98 8.15 -2.51
CA ILE A 55 0.52 9.22 -3.41
C ILE A 55 0.77 10.60 -2.80
N LYS A 56 0.47 10.78 -1.52
CA LYS A 56 0.61 12.08 -0.84
C LYS A 56 2.08 12.43 -0.61
N GLU A 57 2.84 11.51 -0.04
CA GLU A 57 4.09 11.85 0.64
C GLU A 57 5.34 11.26 -0.02
N SER A 58 5.23 10.17 -0.79
CA SER A 58 6.42 9.56 -1.41
C SER A 58 6.87 10.35 -2.64
N ASN A 59 8.15 10.72 -2.61
CA ASN A 59 8.93 10.94 -3.82
C ASN A 59 9.77 9.69 -4.07
N GLY A 60 10.37 9.58 -5.26
CA GLY A 60 11.19 8.42 -5.61
C GLY A 60 10.65 7.57 -6.75
N TRP A 61 9.52 7.94 -7.34
CA TRP A 61 8.95 7.25 -8.49
C TRP A 61 8.29 8.21 -9.48
N LYS A 62 8.37 7.90 -10.78
CA LYS A 62 7.65 8.60 -11.85
C LYS A 62 6.30 7.94 -12.13
N THR A 63 6.24 6.61 -12.09
CA THR A 63 5.00 5.83 -12.14
C THR A 63 4.90 4.92 -10.93
N LEU A 64 3.77 4.97 -10.21
CA LEU A 64 3.41 4.00 -9.19
C LEU A 64 2.37 3.06 -9.76
N ARG A 65 2.66 1.76 -9.73
CA ARG A 65 1.75 0.68 -10.08
C ARG A 65 1.46 -0.11 -8.82
N TYR A 66 0.32 0.13 -8.21
CA TYR A 66 -0.15 -0.63 -7.06
C TYR A 66 -1.06 -1.75 -7.53
N ILE A 67 -0.79 -2.98 -7.11
CA ILE A 67 -1.60 -4.16 -7.42
C ILE A 67 -2.09 -4.71 -6.09
N GLY A 68 -3.40 -4.82 -5.90
CA GLY A 68 -4.01 -5.45 -4.73
C GLY A 68 -4.66 -6.77 -5.12
N TYR A 69 -4.54 -7.78 -4.25
CA TYR A 69 -5.17 -9.08 -4.43
C TYR A 69 -6.71 -8.98 -4.42
N SER A 70 -7.26 -7.94 -3.80
CA SER A 70 -8.69 -7.70 -3.67
C SER A 70 -9.04 -6.24 -3.96
N SER A 71 -10.23 -6.01 -4.54
CA SER A 71 -10.83 -4.68 -4.65
C SER A 71 -11.46 -4.20 -3.34
N ALA A 72 -11.34 -4.97 -2.25
CA ALA A 72 -11.93 -4.63 -0.96
C ALA A 72 -11.39 -3.32 -0.36
N MET A 73 -10.17 -2.90 -0.72
CA MET A 73 -9.64 -1.57 -0.38
C MET A 73 -10.36 -0.39 -1.06
N LEU A 74 -11.31 -0.65 -1.97
CA LEU A 74 -12.23 0.35 -2.51
C LEU A 74 -13.65 0.22 -1.94
N ARG A 75 -13.96 -0.87 -1.24
CA ARG A 75 -15.24 -1.02 -0.55
C ARG A 75 -15.35 0.02 0.54
N PHE A 76 -16.49 0.67 0.66
CA PHE A 76 -16.85 1.28 1.93
C PHE A 76 -17.57 0.25 2.79
N PRO A 77 -16.97 -0.12 3.92
CA PRO A 77 -17.76 -0.32 5.12
C PRO A 77 -17.19 0.52 6.25
N GLY A 78 -18.08 1.19 7.00
CA GLY A 78 -17.77 1.53 8.37
C GLY A 78 -17.66 0.21 9.13
N ASP A 79 -16.43 -0.26 9.32
CA ASP A 79 -16.18 -1.22 10.38
C ASP A 79 -16.54 -0.51 11.70
N PRO A 80 -17.43 -1.07 12.54
CA PRO A 80 -17.78 -0.48 13.84
C PRO A 80 -16.55 -0.16 14.70
N LEU A 81 -15.41 -0.84 14.51
CA LEU A 81 -14.14 -0.53 15.17
C LEU A 81 -13.41 0.67 14.54
N THR A 82 -13.54 0.89 13.23
CA THR A 82 -12.98 2.05 12.51
C THR A 82 -13.80 3.33 12.67
N THR A 83 -15.05 3.25 13.13
CA THR A 83 -15.91 4.42 13.41
C THR A 83 -15.31 5.39 14.44
N TYR A 84 -14.34 4.94 15.23
CA TYR A 84 -13.67 5.75 16.26
C TYR A 84 -12.46 6.55 15.75
N SER A 85 -12.04 6.35 14.50
CA SER A 85 -10.89 7.06 13.92
C SER A 85 -11.29 7.72 12.59
N PRO A 86 -11.66 9.03 12.61
CA PRO A 86 -12.02 9.78 11.40
C PRO A 86 -10.89 9.83 10.35
N ASN A 87 -9.67 9.46 10.72
CA ASN A 87 -8.52 9.33 9.83
C ASN A 87 -8.67 8.22 8.76
N TYR A 88 -9.56 7.24 8.97
CA TYR A 88 -9.80 6.15 8.01
C TYR A 88 -10.98 6.42 7.07
N TRP A 89 -11.54 7.64 7.11
CA TRP A 89 -12.61 8.02 6.20
C TRP A 89 -12.06 8.16 4.77
N ARG A 90 -12.44 7.21 3.93
CA ARG A 90 -12.02 7.18 2.52
C ARG A 90 -12.84 8.15 1.69
N THR A 91 -12.24 8.65 0.63
CA THR A 91 -12.80 9.62 -0.31
C THR A 91 -13.04 8.95 -1.67
N PRO A 92 -13.93 9.49 -2.53
CA PRO A 92 -14.25 8.85 -3.80
C PRO A 92 -13.04 8.78 -4.75
N GLN A 93 -12.77 7.59 -5.28
CA GLN A 93 -11.65 7.30 -6.17
C GLN A 93 -12.08 7.05 -7.63
N PRO A 94 -11.27 7.43 -8.62
CA PRO A 94 -9.91 7.99 -8.52
C PRO A 94 -9.85 9.49 -8.27
N ARG A 95 -11.00 10.18 -8.17
CA ARG A 95 -11.06 11.65 -8.14
C ARG A 95 -10.22 12.25 -7.01
N HIS A 96 -10.28 11.70 -5.80
CA HIS A 96 -9.50 12.24 -4.69
C HIS A 96 -8.00 12.14 -4.94
N TRP A 97 -7.49 10.94 -5.28
CA TRP A 97 -6.06 10.79 -5.59
C TRP A 97 -5.62 11.65 -6.77
N GLN A 98 -6.48 11.83 -7.77
CA GLN A 98 -6.21 12.76 -8.87
C GLN A 98 -6.01 14.19 -8.37
N MET A 99 -6.91 14.70 -7.52
CA MET A 99 -6.77 16.04 -6.92
C MET A 99 -5.50 16.18 -6.06
N VAL A 100 -5.15 15.13 -5.29
CA VAL A 100 -3.92 15.11 -4.50
C VAL A 100 -2.70 15.26 -5.41
N MET A 101 -2.66 14.51 -6.51
CA MET A 101 -1.57 14.58 -7.48
C MET A 101 -1.50 15.94 -8.18
N GLU A 102 -2.64 16.52 -8.56
CA GLU A 102 -2.72 17.86 -9.15
C GLU A 102 -2.26 18.95 -8.19
N GLY A 103 -2.60 18.84 -6.91
CA GLY A 103 -2.13 19.77 -5.87
C GLY A 103 -0.63 19.66 -5.63
N ARG A 104 -0.10 18.43 -5.60
CA ARG A 104 1.31 18.15 -5.31
C ARG A 104 2.24 18.47 -6.48
N ASP A 105 1.94 17.97 -7.68
CA ASP A 105 2.80 18.07 -8.86
C ASP A 105 2.41 19.27 -9.75
N GLY A 106 1.32 19.96 -9.41
CA GLY A 106 0.72 21.02 -10.21
C GLY A 106 -0.12 20.44 -11.36
N ALA A 107 -1.37 20.91 -11.50
CA ALA A 107 -2.28 20.45 -12.55
C ALA A 107 -1.70 20.60 -13.97
N ALA A 108 -0.89 21.65 -14.22
CA ALA A 108 -0.22 21.88 -15.50
C ALA A 108 0.80 20.79 -15.87
N SER A 109 1.27 19.99 -14.91
CA SER A 109 2.15 18.85 -15.18
C SER A 109 1.38 17.66 -15.80
N ASN A 110 0.04 17.67 -15.74
CA ASN A 110 -0.85 16.60 -16.18
C ASN A 110 -0.59 15.25 -15.50
N PRO A 111 -0.62 15.17 -14.15
CA PRO A 111 -0.57 13.88 -13.48
C PRO A 111 -1.86 13.09 -13.76
N SER A 112 -1.81 11.76 -13.65
CA SER A 112 -2.98 10.92 -13.89
C SER A 112 -3.07 9.76 -12.91
N VAL A 113 -4.28 9.50 -12.40
CA VAL A 113 -4.63 8.31 -11.63
C VAL A 113 -5.63 7.48 -12.43
N THR A 114 -5.34 6.20 -12.61
CA THR A 114 -6.26 5.26 -13.28
C THR A 114 -6.38 3.99 -12.47
N ILE A 115 -7.63 3.56 -12.26
CA ILE A 115 -7.95 2.34 -11.53
C ILE A 115 -8.47 1.30 -12.51
N TYR A 116 -8.01 0.07 -12.37
CA TYR A 116 -8.45 -1.09 -13.12
C TYR A 116 -8.89 -2.20 -12.17
N LEU A 117 -9.97 -2.90 -12.54
CA LEU A 117 -10.40 -4.14 -11.90
C LEU A 117 -10.25 -5.31 -12.86
N ALA A 118 -9.86 -6.47 -12.34
CA ALA A 118 -9.87 -7.70 -13.10
C ALA A 118 -11.31 -8.07 -13.47
N GLN A 119 -11.52 -8.58 -14.68
CA GLN A 119 -12.84 -9.03 -15.11
C GLN A 119 -13.24 -10.36 -14.46
N GLU A 120 -12.25 -11.22 -14.22
CA GLU A 120 -12.44 -12.58 -13.72
C GLU A 120 -12.13 -12.64 -12.21
N PRO A 121 -13.14 -12.87 -11.34
CA PRO A 121 -12.91 -13.08 -9.91
C PRO A 121 -12.01 -14.29 -9.63
N GLY A 122 -11.10 -14.18 -8.66
CA GLY A 122 -10.25 -15.27 -8.21
C GLY A 122 -9.17 -15.73 -9.19
N ARG A 123 -9.07 -15.10 -10.38
CA ARG A 123 -8.02 -15.37 -11.36
C ARG A 123 -6.86 -14.39 -11.20
N TYR A 124 -6.05 -14.64 -10.18
CA TYR A 124 -4.90 -13.79 -9.84
C TYR A 124 -3.84 -13.77 -10.95
N GLY A 125 -3.22 -12.61 -11.18
CA GLY A 125 -2.31 -12.32 -12.29
C GLY A 125 -3.02 -11.80 -13.56
N SER A 126 -4.34 -12.00 -13.68
CA SER A 126 -5.11 -11.58 -14.86
C SER A 126 -5.15 -10.06 -15.04
N ILE A 127 -5.03 -9.29 -13.95
CA ILE A 127 -5.03 -7.82 -13.96
C ILE A 127 -3.90 -7.20 -14.80
N LEU A 128 -2.83 -7.96 -15.05
CA LEU A 128 -1.71 -7.53 -15.89
C LEU A 128 -2.09 -7.49 -17.37
N ASP A 129 -3.00 -8.36 -17.80
CA ASP A 129 -3.50 -8.43 -19.18
C ASP A 129 -4.50 -7.28 -19.44
N PRO A 130 -4.17 -6.32 -20.33
CA PRO A 130 -5.06 -5.21 -20.63
C PRO A 130 -6.43 -5.64 -21.17
N ALA A 131 -6.54 -6.81 -21.80
CA ALA A 131 -7.80 -7.32 -22.34
C ALA A 131 -8.72 -7.88 -21.23
N ARG A 132 -8.16 -8.25 -20.08
CA ARG A 132 -8.87 -8.87 -18.95
C ARG A 132 -9.14 -7.92 -17.80
N ARG A 133 -8.94 -6.62 -17.99
CA ARG A 133 -9.22 -5.60 -16.98
C ARG A 133 -10.14 -4.53 -17.52
N VAL A 134 -10.89 -3.90 -16.63
CA VAL A 134 -11.79 -2.79 -16.95
C VAL A 134 -11.41 -1.57 -16.13
N LYS A 135 -11.50 -0.38 -16.74
CA LYS A 135 -11.30 0.88 -16.02
C LYS A 135 -12.44 1.05 -15.01
N PHE A 136 -12.10 1.41 -13.78
CA PHE A 136 -13.04 1.59 -12.70
C PHE A 136 -13.04 3.05 -12.20
N GLU A 137 -14.22 3.53 -11.84
CA GLU A 137 -14.44 4.85 -11.25
C GLU A 137 -15.64 4.75 -10.29
N GLN A 138 -15.45 5.19 -9.05
CA GLN A 138 -16.53 5.23 -8.07
C GLN A 138 -17.47 6.37 -8.42
N LYS A 139 -18.72 6.02 -8.70
CA LYS A 139 -19.76 7.00 -9.04
C LYS A 139 -20.53 7.37 -7.78
N PRO A 140 -20.78 8.66 -7.53
CA PRO A 140 -21.71 9.05 -6.48
C PRO A 140 -23.11 8.51 -6.80
N HIS A 141 -23.75 7.83 -5.85
CA HIS A 141 -25.16 7.44 -6.00
C HIS A 141 -26.04 8.69 -5.91
N HIS A 142 -26.79 8.97 -6.99
CA HIS A 142 -27.55 10.20 -7.25
C HIS A 142 -28.77 10.48 -6.34
N SER A 143 -28.82 9.99 -5.10
CA SER A 143 -30.06 10.08 -4.29
C SER A 143 -29.85 10.38 -2.81
N GLN A 144 -28.68 10.84 -2.38
CA GLN A 144 -28.45 11.07 -0.96
C GLN A 144 -27.77 12.43 -0.72
N ASP A 145 -28.57 13.40 -0.24
CA ASP A 145 -28.10 14.54 0.54
C ASP A 145 -27.36 13.98 1.76
N ARG A 146 -26.06 13.76 1.62
CA ARG A 146 -25.20 13.30 2.70
C ARG A 146 -24.01 14.22 2.80
N ARG A 147 -23.49 14.29 4.03
CA ARG A 147 -22.39 15.19 4.38
C ARG A 147 -21.23 15.00 3.39
N PRO A 148 -20.53 16.09 3.02
CA PRO A 148 -19.48 16.07 1.99
C PRO A 148 -18.29 15.14 2.32
N ASP A 149 -18.20 14.65 3.55
CA ASP A 149 -17.13 13.83 4.12
C ASP A 149 -17.45 12.33 4.22
N VAL A 150 -18.67 11.89 3.89
CA VAL A 150 -19.07 10.48 3.98
C VAL A 150 -19.59 9.95 2.65
N PHE A 151 -18.84 9.03 2.05
CA PHE A 151 -19.25 8.32 0.84
C PHE A 151 -19.76 6.92 1.22
N PRO A 152 -20.97 6.50 0.78
CA PRO A 152 -21.57 5.24 1.20
C PRO A 152 -20.93 4.01 0.56
N ALA A 153 -21.22 2.84 1.13
CA ALA A 153 -20.99 1.53 0.52
C ALA A 153 -21.45 1.49 -0.93
N ASP A 154 -20.52 1.18 -1.83
CA ASP A 154 -20.79 0.93 -3.24
C ASP A 154 -21.30 -0.53 -3.37
N PRO A 155 -22.60 -0.76 -3.65
CA PRO A 155 -23.17 -2.10 -3.66
C PRO A 155 -22.49 -3.04 -4.65
N GLU A 156 -21.94 -2.52 -5.75
CA GLU A 156 -21.24 -3.33 -6.75
C GLU A 156 -19.94 -3.87 -6.15
N LEU A 157 -19.17 -3.02 -5.48
CA LEU A 157 -17.95 -3.42 -4.76
C LEU A 157 -18.24 -4.29 -3.53
N MET A 158 -19.44 -4.21 -2.97
CA MET A 158 -19.84 -5.03 -1.81
C MET A 158 -20.12 -6.49 -2.16
N SER A 159 -20.37 -6.82 -3.43
CA SER A 159 -20.60 -8.22 -3.85
C SER A 159 -19.37 -9.12 -3.63
N GLU A 160 -19.59 -10.39 -3.28
CA GLU A 160 -18.51 -11.38 -3.08
C GLU A 160 -17.62 -11.56 -4.31
N ASP A 161 -18.23 -11.56 -5.50
CA ASP A 161 -17.49 -11.69 -6.75
C ASP A 161 -16.59 -10.48 -7.02
N CYS A 162 -17.02 -9.27 -6.66
CA CYS A 162 -16.17 -8.10 -6.80
C CYS A 162 -15.00 -8.14 -5.82
N GLN A 163 -15.21 -8.59 -4.59
CA GLN A 163 -14.14 -8.71 -3.59
C GLN A 163 -12.98 -9.59 -4.05
N LYS A 164 -13.28 -10.65 -4.79
CA LYS A 164 -12.26 -11.59 -5.28
C LYS A 164 -11.54 -11.09 -6.54
N ARG A 165 -11.87 -9.89 -7.05
CA ARG A 165 -11.18 -9.30 -8.21
C ARG A 165 -9.93 -8.56 -7.76
N GLU A 166 -8.84 -8.81 -8.47
CA GLU A 166 -7.64 -7.99 -8.33
C GLU A 166 -7.92 -6.55 -8.75
N LEU A 167 -7.22 -5.65 -8.07
CA LEU A 167 -7.24 -4.23 -8.30
C LEU A 167 -5.86 -3.80 -8.79
N MET A 168 -5.80 -2.92 -9.79
CA MET A 168 -4.56 -2.22 -10.12
C MET A 168 -4.80 -0.72 -10.21
N VAL A 169 -4.01 0.05 -9.47
CA VAL A 169 -3.98 1.50 -9.53
C VAL A 169 -2.68 1.94 -10.19
N ILE A 170 -2.79 2.70 -11.27
CA ILE A 170 -1.64 3.32 -11.94
C ILE A 170 -1.70 4.82 -11.69
N VAL A 171 -0.67 5.34 -11.01
CA VAL A 171 -0.46 6.76 -10.78
C VAL A 171 0.76 7.19 -11.57
N ARG A 172 0.58 8.17 -12.46
CA ARG A 172 1.66 8.77 -13.23
C ARG A 172 1.87 10.20 -12.78
N ARG A 173 3.12 10.53 -12.48
CA ARG A 173 3.53 11.91 -12.31
C ARG A 173 3.55 12.61 -13.67
N GLY A 174 3.24 13.90 -13.64
CA GLY A 174 3.27 14.75 -14.82
C GLY A 174 4.67 14.90 -15.42
N SER A 175 4.75 15.34 -16.68
CA SER A 175 6.01 15.56 -17.40
C SER A 175 6.44 17.04 -17.47
N GLY A 176 5.86 17.89 -16.63
CA GLY A 176 6.11 19.33 -16.62
C GLY A 176 7.45 19.73 -15.96
N HIS A 177 7.94 20.93 -16.30
CA HIS A 177 9.06 21.55 -15.59
C HIS A 177 8.74 21.68 -14.09
N GLY A 178 9.59 21.11 -13.23
CA GLY A 178 9.47 21.19 -11.77
C GLY A 178 9.08 19.89 -11.07
N VAL A 179 8.66 18.84 -11.80
CA VAL A 179 8.37 17.54 -11.20
C VAL A 179 9.67 16.80 -10.89
N ASN A 180 10.12 16.90 -9.63
CA ASN A 180 11.25 16.11 -9.12
C ASN A 180 10.73 14.84 -8.45
N TYR A 181 11.03 13.70 -9.07
CA TYR A 181 10.66 12.38 -8.57
C TYR A 181 11.79 11.65 -7.85
N LYS A 182 12.83 12.38 -7.41
CA LYS A 182 13.87 11.87 -6.53
C LYS A 182 13.48 12.08 -5.07
N GLU A 183 13.57 11.04 -4.25
CA GLU A 183 13.40 11.19 -2.79
C GLU A 183 14.62 11.94 -2.22
N THR A 184 14.38 12.88 -1.32
CA THR A 184 15.43 13.80 -0.86
C THR A 184 15.69 13.64 0.63
N LYS A 185 16.95 13.79 1.05
CA LYS A 185 17.34 13.68 2.46
C LYS A 185 16.57 14.67 3.37
N ASN A 186 16.19 15.81 2.82
CA ASN A 186 15.51 16.89 3.53
C ASN A 186 14.00 16.91 3.25
N SER A 187 13.41 15.80 2.77
CA SER A 187 11.97 15.73 2.60
C SER A 187 11.26 15.92 3.95
N PRO A 188 10.10 16.61 4.00
CA PRO A 188 9.33 16.81 5.22
C PRO A 188 9.08 15.50 5.97
N PHE A 189 8.93 15.59 7.29
CA PHE A 189 8.49 14.46 8.10
C PHE A 189 7.00 14.20 7.88
N ILE A 190 6.64 12.93 7.82
CA ILE A 190 5.26 12.48 7.76
C ILE A 190 4.74 12.11 9.17
N THR A 191 3.45 11.81 9.29
CA THR A 191 2.82 11.54 10.60
C THR A 191 3.49 10.39 11.35
N ALA A 192 3.73 9.25 10.70
CA ALA A 192 4.41 8.08 11.24
C ALA A 192 5.79 7.91 10.58
N ASP A 193 6.68 8.88 10.80
CA ASP A 193 8.00 8.92 10.15
C ASP A 193 9.08 8.22 10.98
N ILE A 194 9.56 7.09 10.49
CA ILE A 194 10.64 6.31 11.10
C ILE A 194 11.90 7.14 11.39
N ARG A 195 12.16 8.21 10.62
CA ARG A 195 13.33 9.09 10.85
C ARG A 195 13.19 9.95 12.10
N ARG A 196 11.96 10.18 12.58
CA ARG A 196 11.69 10.91 13.83
C ARG A 196 11.92 10.00 15.03
N ASP A 197 11.50 8.75 14.90
CA ASP A 197 11.53 7.78 16.00
C ASP A 197 12.93 7.15 16.14
N LEU A 198 13.65 6.98 15.02
CA LEU A 198 15.02 6.46 14.96
C LEU A 198 15.96 7.48 14.28
N PRO A 199 16.20 8.65 14.92
CA PRO A 199 16.96 9.72 14.28
C PRO A 199 18.42 9.30 14.05
N ARG A 200 18.92 9.60 12.85
CA ARG A 200 20.31 9.36 12.41
C ARG A 200 20.72 7.90 12.25
N MET A 201 19.80 6.95 12.44
CA MET A 201 20.07 5.56 12.12
C MET A 201 19.89 5.31 10.63
N SER A 202 20.84 4.58 10.04
CA SER A 202 20.71 4.00 8.72
C SER A 202 19.77 2.79 8.76
N TRP A 203 19.20 2.41 7.62
CA TRP A 203 18.39 1.19 7.52
C TRP A 203 19.12 -0.05 8.07
N LYS A 204 20.43 -0.17 7.81
CA LYS A 204 21.24 -1.29 8.30
C LYS A 204 21.27 -1.33 9.84
N GLU A 205 21.42 -0.19 10.49
CA GLU A 205 21.43 -0.10 11.96
C GLU A 205 20.03 -0.36 12.55
N ILE A 206 18.97 0.13 11.88
CA ILE A 206 17.59 -0.13 12.30
C ILE A 206 17.29 -1.63 12.24
N ARG A 207 17.60 -2.29 11.13
CA ARG A 207 17.38 -3.73 10.95
C ARG A 207 18.15 -4.54 11.98
N ALA A 208 19.44 -4.25 12.17
CA ALA A 208 20.26 -4.96 13.13
C ALA A 208 19.66 -4.91 14.55
N LYS A 209 19.14 -3.75 14.96
CA LYS A 209 18.68 -3.52 16.33
C LYS A 209 17.23 -3.95 16.59
N HIS A 210 16.34 -3.77 15.62
CA HIS A 210 14.89 -3.89 15.83
C HIS A 210 14.24 -5.05 15.08
N ILE A 211 15.04 -5.85 14.37
CA ILE A 211 14.58 -6.99 13.58
C ILE A 211 15.50 -8.19 13.86
N ASP A 212 16.81 -8.02 13.68
CA ASP A 212 17.77 -9.13 13.77
C ASP A 212 18.09 -9.52 15.24
N ASP A 213 18.26 -8.55 16.15
CA ASP A 213 18.66 -8.76 17.57
C ASP A 213 17.61 -9.54 18.41
N LEU A 214 16.36 -9.59 17.96
CA LEU A 214 15.24 -10.22 18.69
C LEU A 214 15.37 -11.75 18.78
N PHE A 215 16.29 -12.34 18.01
CA PHE A 215 16.55 -13.78 17.98
C PHE A 215 17.84 -14.18 18.71
N ASP A 216 18.57 -13.23 19.29
CA ASP A 216 19.85 -13.48 20.00
C ASP A 216 19.70 -13.44 21.54
N ASP A 217 18.50 -13.10 22.05
CA ASP A 217 18.23 -13.12 23.49
C ASP A 217 17.98 -14.55 23.98
N GLU A 218 19.01 -15.07 24.66
CA GLU A 218 19.08 -16.28 25.48
C GLU A 218 17.77 -16.62 26.22
N TYR A 219 16.94 -17.48 25.62
CA TYR A 219 16.10 -18.42 26.37
C TYR A 219 16.44 -19.85 25.93
N GLU A 220 17.53 -20.38 26.50
CA GLU A 220 17.68 -21.83 26.71
C GLU A 220 16.61 -22.30 27.72
N GLU A 221 15.34 -22.37 27.35
CA GLU A 221 14.38 -23.19 28.10
C GLU A 221 13.21 -23.69 27.23
N GLU A 222 13.16 -25.01 27.10
CA GLU A 222 12.03 -25.84 26.66
C GLU A 222 11.47 -25.63 25.24
N GLY A 223 12.08 -26.34 24.29
CA GLY A 223 11.33 -27.38 23.57
C GLY A 223 10.19 -26.95 22.65
N TRP A 224 10.23 -25.75 22.06
CA TRP A 224 9.47 -25.49 20.85
C TRP A 224 10.18 -26.18 19.68
N PRO A 225 9.49 -27.05 18.91
CA PRO A 225 10.14 -27.70 17.79
C PRO A 225 10.64 -26.60 16.86
N LEU A 226 11.92 -26.69 16.48
CA LEU A 226 12.48 -26.00 15.32
C LEU A 226 11.39 -25.97 14.27
N SER A 227 10.77 -24.81 14.05
CA SER A 227 9.83 -24.67 12.96
C SER A 227 10.63 -25.04 11.73
N ASP A 228 10.21 -26.12 11.07
CA ASP A 228 10.69 -26.53 9.77
C ASP A 228 10.95 -25.27 8.93
N ASP A 229 12.11 -25.18 8.28
CA ASP A 229 12.57 -24.06 7.42
C ASP A 229 11.65 -23.82 6.19
N SER A 230 10.37 -24.19 6.29
CA SER A 230 9.33 -24.05 5.30
C SER A 230 8.29 -23.05 5.80
N ASP A 231 8.25 -21.90 5.13
CA ASP A 231 7.24 -20.82 5.22
C ASP A 231 7.57 -19.58 6.06
N ASP A 232 8.85 -19.25 6.23
CA ASP A 232 9.18 -17.83 6.41
C ASP A 232 8.95 -17.11 5.06
N PRO A 233 8.00 -16.17 4.93
CA PRO A 233 7.79 -15.46 3.68
C PRO A 233 9.08 -14.73 3.31
N ALA A 234 9.79 -15.22 2.28
CA ALA A 234 11.08 -14.70 1.86
C ALA A 234 11.17 -13.17 2.04
N GLU A 235 12.06 -12.73 2.94
CA GLU A 235 12.30 -11.33 3.30
C GLU A 235 12.50 -10.44 2.05
N ALA A 236 13.04 -11.03 0.99
CA ALA A 236 13.17 -10.43 -0.32
C ALA A 236 12.11 -10.95 -1.30
N ASP A 237 11.40 -10.02 -1.95
CA ASP A 237 10.60 -10.29 -3.13
C ASP A 237 11.51 -10.60 -4.33
N VAL A 238 11.79 -11.89 -4.56
CA VAL A 238 12.66 -12.37 -5.64
C VAL A 238 11.85 -12.63 -6.91
N TYR A 239 12.24 -12.00 -8.02
CA TYR A 239 11.59 -12.15 -9.31
C TYR A 239 12.58 -12.03 -10.47
N LYS A 240 12.30 -12.75 -11.58
CA LYS A 240 12.99 -12.55 -12.86
C LYS A 240 12.34 -11.43 -13.65
N ASN A 241 11.01 -11.36 -13.61
CA ASN A 241 10.22 -10.29 -14.20
C ASN A 241 9.36 -9.60 -13.12
N VAL A 242 9.33 -8.28 -13.14
CA VAL A 242 8.52 -7.46 -12.23
C VAL A 242 7.02 -7.80 -12.30
N ASP A 243 6.58 -8.39 -13.41
CA ASP A 243 5.20 -8.80 -13.65
C ASP A 243 4.93 -10.27 -13.22
N GLU A 244 5.94 -11.04 -12.80
CA GLU A 244 5.77 -12.40 -12.28
C GLU A 244 5.55 -12.35 -10.77
N TYR A 245 4.30 -12.34 -10.31
CA TYR A 245 3.98 -12.35 -8.88
C TYR A 245 2.98 -13.46 -8.54
N LEU A 246 3.04 -13.88 -7.28
CA LEU A 246 2.08 -14.79 -6.65
C LEU A 246 1.68 -14.20 -5.30
N TRP A 247 0.40 -14.32 -4.96
CA TRP A 247 -0.09 -13.99 -3.62
C TRP A 247 0.23 -15.13 -2.66
N THR A 248 0.65 -14.80 -1.45
CA THR A 248 0.87 -15.79 -0.38
C THR A 248 -0.49 -16.33 0.10
N PRO A 249 -0.54 -17.57 0.66
CA PRO A 249 -1.76 -18.16 1.21
C PRO A 249 -2.48 -17.28 2.23
N LEU A 250 -1.73 -16.51 3.03
CA LEU A 250 -2.24 -15.51 3.97
C LEU A 250 -3.20 -14.48 3.34
N HIS A 251 -3.15 -14.25 2.02
CA HIS A 251 -4.10 -13.37 1.31
C HIS A 251 -5.49 -14.00 1.15
N PHE A 252 -5.61 -15.31 1.35
CA PHE A 252 -6.83 -16.09 1.14
C PHE A 252 -7.39 -16.69 2.43
N GLU A 253 -6.61 -16.72 3.51
CA GLU A 253 -6.97 -17.35 4.79
C GLU A 253 -7.85 -16.45 5.68
N TYR A 254 -7.81 -15.13 5.50
CA TYR A 254 -8.71 -14.19 6.19
C TYR A 254 -10.00 -14.00 5.39
N HIS A 255 -10.92 -14.94 5.52
CA HIS A 255 -12.33 -14.67 5.29
C HIS A 255 -12.95 -14.23 6.63
N ASP A 256 -13.15 -12.92 6.79
CA ASP A 256 -13.98 -12.38 7.87
C ASP A 256 -15.40 -12.98 7.72
N ASP A 257 -15.78 -13.86 8.65
CA ASP A 257 -17.16 -14.30 8.90
C ASP A 257 -17.98 -13.18 9.58
#